data_AF-A0A349BRE5-F1
#
_entry.id   AF-A0A349BRE5-F1
#
_cell.length_a   1.000
_cell.length_b   1.000
_cell.length_c   1.000
_cell.angle_alpha   90.00
_cell.angle_beta   90.00
_cell.angle_gamma   90.00
#
_symmetry.space_group_name_H-M   'P 1'
#
loop_
_entity.id
_entity.type
_entity.pdbx_description
1 polymer ?
#
loop_
_entity_poly.entity_id
_entity_poly.type
_entity_poly.pdbx_seq_one_letter_code
_entity_poly.pdbx_strand_id
1 'polypeptide(L)' 'MGRESIPFYIGDDTTDEDAYRMIKGKGISISVGKSPEADYYLKNQNEVKGFIEWLLEQ' A
#
# COMPACT_ATOMS: atom_id res chain seq x y z
N MET A 1 1.61 -4.09 -26.72
CA MET A 1 1.70 -2.84 -25.93
C MET A 1 1.17 -3.17 -24.55
N GLY A 2 2.02 -3.16 -23.52
CA GLY A 2 1.60 -3.44 -22.15
C GLY A 2 0.73 -2.29 -21.64
N ARG A 3 -0.34 -2.60 -20.89
CA ARG A 3 -1.13 -1.57 -20.20
C ARG A 3 -0.22 -0.85 -19.21
N GLU A 4 -0.34 0.47 -19.13
CA GLU A 4 0.29 1.23 -18.04
C GLU A 4 -0.25 0.72 -16.70
N SER A 5 0.65 0.34 -15.80
CA SER A 5 0.31 -0.15 -14.47
C SER A 5 0.98 0.74 -13.42
N ILE A 6 0.26 1.03 -12.35
CA ILE A 6 0.77 1.80 -11.22
C ILE A 6 1.22 0.81 -10.13
N PRO A 7 2.45 0.90 -9.59
CA PRO A 7 2.89 0.10 -8.46
C PRO A 7 1.98 0.31 -7.23
N PHE A 8 1.62 -0.78 -6.57
CA PHE A 8 0.79 -0.78 -5.38
C PHE A 8 1.38 -1.75 -4.34
N TYR A 9 1.56 -1.30 -3.10
CA TYR A 9 2.19 -2.10 -2.04
C TYR A 9 1.47 -1.90 -0.70
N ILE A 10 1.21 -3.01 0.02
CA ILE A 10 0.69 -3.03 1.39
C ILE A 10 1.63 -3.87 2.26
N GLY A 11 2.06 -3.34 3.40
CA GLY A 11 2.93 -4.02 4.36
C GLY A 11 2.61 -3.64 5.81
N ASP A 12 3.12 -4.36 6.82
CA ASP A 12 2.76 -4.19 8.23
C ASP A 12 3.94 -3.92 9.17
N ASP A 13 5.18 -4.07 8.72
CA ASP A 13 6.35 -3.89 9.58
C ASP A 13 7.40 -2.94 8.99
N THR A 14 8.51 -2.79 9.70
CA THR A 14 9.60 -1.90 9.30
C THR A 14 10.39 -2.41 8.09
N THR A 15 10.30 -3.70 7.77
CA THR A 15 10.96 -4.28 6.58
C THR A 15 10.32 -3.79 5.28
N ASP A 16 9.05 -3.40 5.35
CA ASP A 16 8.31 -2.83 4.22
C ASP A 16 8.69 -1.38 3.89
N GLU A 17 9.39 -0.68 4.78
CA GLU A 17 9.74 0.73 4.56
C GLU A 17 10.65 0.94 3.34
N ASP A 18 11.50 -0.05 3.01
CA ASP A 18 12.30 -0.01 1.79
C ASP A 18 11.40 -0.04 0.54
N ALA A 19 10.35 -0.86 0.56
CA ALA A 19 9.38 -0.90 -0.54
C ALA A 19 8.62 0.44 -0.67
N TYR A 20 8.19 1.05 0.44
CA TYR A 20 7.55 2.37 0.43
C TYR A 20 8.47 3.42 -0.19
N ARG A 21 9.74 3.49 0.24
CA ARG A 21 10.74 4.41 -0.33
C ARG A 21 10.97 4.18 -1.82
N MET A 22 10.97 2.93 -2.28
CA MET A 22 11.18 2.60 -3.70
C MET A 22 10.04 3.08 -4.61
N ILE A 23 8.79 3.03 -4.13
CA ILE A 23 7.61 3.39 -4.93
C ILE A 23 7.10 4.82 -4.68
N LYS A 24 7.68 5.54 -3.71
CA LYS A 24 7.31 6.92 -3.38
C LYS A 24 7.29 7.83 -4.59
N GLY A 25 6.16 8.49 -4.83
CA GLY A 25 5.94 9.37 -5.99
C GLY A 25 5.80 8.66 -7.34
N LYS A 26 5.82 7.33 -7.38
CA LYS A 26 5.64 6.49 -8.59
C LYS A 26 4.45 5.54 -8.49
N GLY A 27 4.00 5.25 -7.28
CA GLY A 27 2.91 4.32 -6.97
C GLY A 27 2.21 4.68 -5.68
N ILE A 28 1.49 3.73 -5.11
CA ILE A 28 0.73 3.87 -3.87
C ILE A 28 1.26 2.87 -2.84
N SER A 29 1.64 3.39 -1.67
CA SER A 29 2.04 2.58 -0.51
C SER A 29 1.03 2.72 0.63
N ILE A 30 0.69 1.60 1.27
CA ILE A 30 -0.19 1.56 2.43
C ILE A 30 0.46 0.74 3.53
N SER A 31 0.62 1.30 4.72
CA SER A 31 1.08 0.54 5.89
C SER A 31 -0.10 0.01 6.71
N VAL A 32 0.02 -1.18 7.29
CA VAL A 32 -0.89 -1.69 8.33
C VAL A 32 -0.31 -1.29 9.67
N GLY A 33 -0.97 -0.33 10.33
CA GLY A 33 -0.35 0.49 11.36
C GLY A 33 0.29 1.74 10.74
N LYS A 34 0.65 2.74 11.56
CA LYS A 34 1.22 3.99 11.06
C LYS A 34 2.70 3.84 10.71
N SER A 35 3.07 4.23 9.50
CA SER A 35 4.45 4.45 9.09
C SER A 35 4.58 5.86 8.47
N PRO A 36 5.65 6.62 8.76
CA PRO A 36 5.89 7.91 8.10
C PRO A 36 6.34 7.75 6.63
N GLU A 37 6.73 6.55 6.22
CA GLU A 37 7.24 6.31 4.87
C GLU A 37 6.16 5.93 3.86
N ALA A 38 5.03 5.38 4.33
CA ALA A 38 3.88 5.04 3.50
C ALA A 38 2.99 6.25 3.22
N ASP A 39 2.29 6.24 2.07
CA ASP A 39 1.37 7.32 1.66
C ASP A 39 0.06 7.28 2.48
N TYR A 40 -0.40 6.08 2.81
CA TYR A 40 -1.62 5.84 3.59
C TYR A 40 -1.38 4.78 4.67
N TYR A 41 -2.36 4.63 5.56
CA TYR A 41 -2.35 3.53 6.52
C TYR A 41 -3.73 2.93 6.75
N LEU A 42 -3.75 1.61 7.00
CA LEU A 42 -4.85 0.89 7.61
C LEU A 42 -4.57 0.75 9.10
N LYS A 43 -5.59 0.77 9.94
CA LYS A 43 -5.41 0.73 11.40
C LYS A 43 -4.85 -0.60 11.88
N ASN A 44 -5.26 -1.71 11.26
CA ASN A 44 -4.90 -3.06 11.66
C ASN A 44 -5.20 -4.07 10.52
N GLN A 45 -4.70 -5.30 10.69
CA GLN A 45 -4.80 -6.37 9.70
C GLN A 45 -6.24 -6.70 9.27
N ASN A 46 -7.25 -6.50 10.12
CA ASN A 46 -8.64 -6.79 9.77
C ASN A 46 -9.21 -5.85 8.70
N GLU A 47 -8.61 -4.68 8.51
CA GLU A 47 -9.07 -3.70 7.51
C GLU A 47 -8.55 -4.02 6.09
N VAL A 48 -7.50 -4.86 5.97
CA VAL A 48 -6.89 -5.21 4.68
C VAL A 48 -7.90 -5.87 3.74
N LYS A 49 -8.69 -6.81 4.27
CA LYS A 49 -9.72 -7.50 3.48
C LYS A 49 -10.75 -6.52 2.92
N GLY A 50 -11.32 -5.68 3.78
CA GLY A 50 -12.34 -4.71 3.37
C GLY A 50 -11.79 -3.67 2.37
N PHE A 51 -10.53 -3.27 2.54
CA PHE A 51 -9.86 -2.41 1.57
C PHE A 51 -9.71 -3.08 0.20
N ILE A 52 -9.29 -4.36 0.14
CA ILE A 52 -9.16 -5.09 -1.13
C ILE A 52 -10.53 -5.31 -1.79
N GLU A 53 -11.55 -5.66 -1.01
CA GLU A 53 -12.93 -5.79 -1.52
C GLU A 53 -13.42 -4.47 -2.13
N TRP A 54 -13.24 -3.36 -1.41
CA TRP A 54 -13.55 -2.02 -1.93
C TRP A 54 -12.77 -1.69 -3.21
N LEU A 55 -11.47 -2.01 -3.27
CA LEU A 55 -10.62 -1.73 -4.43
C LEU A 55 -11.07 -2.50 -5.69
N LEU A 56 -11.55 -3.73 -5.53
CA LEU A 56 -12.04 -4.56 -6.64
C LEU A 56 -13.39 -4.07 -7.19
N GLU A 57 -14.12 -3.26 -6.43
CA GLU A 57 -15.39 -2.66 -6.84
C GLU A 57 -15.21 -1.29 -7.55
N GLN A 58 -13.97 -0.82 -7.73
CA GLN A 58 -13.67 0.46 -8.39
C GLN A 58 -13.58 0.34 -9.92
#